data_AF-A0A5J4N2F9-F1
#
_entry.id   AF-A0A5J4N2F9-F1
#
_cell.length_a   1.000
_cell.length_b   1.000
_cell.length_c   1.000
_cell.angle_alpha   90.00
_cell.angle_beta   90.00
_cell.angle_gamma   90.00
#
_symmetry.space_group_name_H-M   'P 1'
#
loop_
_entity.id
_entity.type
_entity.pdbx_description
1 polymer ?
#
loop_
_entity_poly.entity_id
_entity_poly.type
_entity_poly.pdbx_seq_one_letter_code
_entity_poly.pdbx_strand_id
1 'polypeptide(L)'
;MQLYFLVPQFDAEFRRISIDTSTVSKYEDLYRLLERLHQLHTIPFVVQYVDPKNADLLPINNDKNYEVALTASKPLLRILLQRKGESYGELYGYKASKSGRLHKSAASALRSFGNSDKWKLPGRPISIQSDFHLVSSILDVNIIPRELRR
;
A
#
# COMPACT_ATOMS: atom_id res chain seq x y z
N MET A 1 -7.19 16.15 -8.82
CA MET A 1 -6.53 14.86 -9.12
C MET A 1 -6.63 13.97 -7.89
N GLN A 2 -6.71 12.64 -8.06
CA GLN A 2 -6.84 11.74 -6.92
C GLN A 2 -5.50 11.09 -6.58
N LEU A 3 -5.20 11.00 -5.28
CA LEU A 3 -3.92 10.56 -4.75
C LEU A 3 -4.09 9.32 -3.86
N TYR A 4 -3.21 8.33 -4.05
CA TYR A 4 -3.09 7.17 -3.16
C TYR A 4 -1.71 7.11 -2.52
N PHE A 5 -1.65 6.67 -1.27
CA PHE A 5 -0.40 6.39 -0.56
C PHE A 5 -0.37 4.93 -0.14
N LEU A 6 0.80 4.32 -0.19
CA LEU A 6 1.12 3.07 0.51
C LEU A 6 2.29 3.40 1.43
N VAL A 7 2.17 2.99 2.69
CA VAL A 7 3.22 3.24 3.69
C VAL A 7 3.61 1.90 4.36
N PRO A 8 4.43 1.07 3.70
CA PRO A 8 4.58 -0.34 4.07
C PRO A 8 5.34 -0.58 5.38
N GLN A 9 6.01 0.44 5.96
CA GLN A 9 6.71 0.35 7.26
C GLN A 9 6.11 1.24 8.37
N PHE A 10 4.97 1.90 8.10
CA PHE A 10 4.24 2.70 9.09
C PHE A 10 2.82 2.15 9.26
N ASP A 11 2.71 0.86 9.57
CA ASP A 11 1.41 0.19 9.80
C ASP A 11 0.55 -0.03 8.53
N ALA A 12 1.18 0.03 7.35
CA ALA A 12 0.54 -0.24 6.05
C ALA A 12 -0.74 0.58 5.82
N GLU A 13 -0.69 1.89 6.05
CA GLU A 13 -1.81 2.79 5.78
C GLU A 13 -2.00 2.99 4.26
N PHE A 14 -3.25 2.87 3.82
CA PHE A 14 -3.68 3.33 2.51
C PHE A 14 -4.67 4.48 2.66
N ARG A 15 -4.40 5.59 1.98
CA ARG A 15 -5.29 6.75 1.99
C ARG A 15 -5.58 7.24 0.59
N ARG A 16 -6.87 7.49 0.29
CA ARG A 16 -7.34 8.12 -0.94
C ARG A 16 -7.74 9.55 -0.63
N ILE A 17 -7.10 10.52 -1.26
CA ILE A 17 -7.45 11.93 -1.11
C ILE A 17 -7.63 12.58 -2.47
N SER A 18 -8.49 13.58 -2.53
CA SER A 18 -8.61 14.47 -3.68
C SER A 18 -7.90 15.77 -3.34
N ILE A 19 -6.98 16.17 -4.21
CA ILE A 19 -6.22 17.41 -4.07
C ILE A 19 -6.48 18.27 -5.29
N ASP A 20 -6.67 19.55 -5.04
CA ASP A 20 -6.69 20.55 -6.09
C ASP A 20 -5.24 20.88 -6.49
N THR A 21 -4.91 20.60 -7.74
CA THR A 21 -3.59 20.85 -8.32
C THR A 21 -3.27 22.34 -8.39
N SER A 22 -4.28 23.23 -8.29
CA SER A 22 -4.05 24.68 -8.19
C SER A 22 -3.37 25.08 -6.86
N THR A 23 -3.64 24.30 -5.79
CA THR A 23 -3.14 24.59 -4.43
C THR A 23 -1.80 23.92 -4.12
N VAL A 24 -1.44 22.87 -4.87
CA VAL A 24 -0.22 22.08 -4.67
C VAL A 24 0.58 22.09 -5.98
N SER A 25 1.15 23.26 -6.27
CA SER A 25 1.82 23.54 -7.54
C SER A 25 3.28 23.06 -7.54
N LYS A 26 3.94 23.04 -6.38
CA LYS A 26 5.35 22.64 -6.24
C LYS A 26 5.50 21.34 -5.48
N TYR A 27 6.66 20.71 -5.65
CA TYR A 27 7.02 19.50 -4.91
C TYR A 27 7.07 19.75 -3.40
N GLU A 28 7.57 20.91 -2.97
CA GLU A 28 7.65 21.28 -1.55
C GLU A 28 6.25 21.35 -0.90
N ASP A 29 5.25 21.86 -1.62
CA ASP A 29 3.86 21.92 -1.15
C ASP A 29 3.29 20.51 -0.97
N LEU A 30 3.58 19.62 -1.92
CA LEU A 30 3.20 18.22 -1.83
C LEU A 30 3.89 17.58 -0.61
N TYR A 31 5.20 17.75 -0.46
CA TYR A 31 5.95 17.14 0.64
C TYR A 31 5.37 17.53 2.01
N ARG A 32 5.14 18.83 2.25
CA ARG A 32 4.53 19.34 3.49
C ARG A 32 3.09 18.87 3.69
N LEU A 33 2.33 18.70 2.61
CA LEU A 33 0.98 18.16 2.69
C LEU A 33 1.01 16.70 3.17
N LEU A 34 1.93 15.89 2.63
CA LEU A 34 2.10 14.48 3.01
C LEU A 34 2.61 14.33 4.42
N GLU A 35 3.56 15.18 4.81
CA GLU A 35 4.11 15.23 6.16
C GLU A 35 3.01 15.49 7.20
N ARG A 36 2.18 16.53 6.99
CA ARG A 36 1.06 16.84 7.90
C ARG A 36 0.00 15.75 7.90
N LEU A 37 -0.33 15.21 6.74
CA LEU A 37 -1.39 14.22 6.58
C LEU A 37 -1.05 12.89 7.27
N HIS A 38 0.21 12.47 7.21
CA HIS A 38 0.70 11.23 7.83
C HIS A 38 1.42 11.47 9.17
N GLN A 39 1.40 12.71 9.69
CA GLN A 39 2.03 13.10 10.96
C GLN A 39 3.54 12.78 11.02
N LEU A 40 4.27 12.96 9.91
CA LEU A 40 5.66 12.55 9.74
C LEU A 40 6.70 13.62 10.13
N HIS A 41 6.35 14.59 10.98
CA HIS A 41 7.16 15.78 11.29
C HIS A 41 8.61 15.51 11.72
N THR A 42 8.88 14.36 12.36
CA THR A 42 10.22 14.00 12.86
C THR A 42 10.87 12.89 12.01
N ILE A 43 10.18 12.37 11.00
CA ILE A 43 10.57 11.16 10.29
C ILE A 43 10.85 11.52 8.83
N PRO A 44 12.12 11.58 8.40
CA PRO A 44 12.43 11.88 7.01
C PRO A 44 11.93 10.77 6.09
N PHE A 45 11.31 11.14 4.97
CA PHE A 45 10.72 10.19 4.04
C PHE A 45 11.04 10.53 2.58
N VAL A 46 10.87 9.54 1.71
CA VAL A 46 11.01 9.65 0.26
C VAL A 46 9.64 9.48 -0.37
N VAL A 47 9.35 10.36 -1.34
CA VAL A 47 8.14 10.32 -2.15
C VAL A 47 8.45 9.65 -3.47
N GLN A 48 7.68 8.62 -3.82
CA GLN A 48 7.79 7.92 -5.11
C GLN A 48 6.43 7.77 -5.74
N TYR A 49 6.35 7.77 -7.07
CA TYR A 49 5.12 7.46 -7.77
C TYR A 49 5.25 6.20 -8.62
N VAL A 50 4.11 5.57 -8.87
CA VAL A 50 4.00 4.45 -9.79
C VAL A 50 3.71 4.99 -11.17
N ASP A 51 4.64 4.81 -12.11
CA ASP A 51 4.39 5.13 -13.51
C ASP A 51 3.28 4.21 -14.05
N PRO A 52 2.15 4.77 -14.54
CA PRO A 52 1.07 3.96 -15.08
C PRO A 52 1.46 3.19 -16.33
N LYS A 53 2.48 3.62 -17.09
CA LYS A 53 2.90 2.96 -18.34
C LYS A 53 3.82 1.77 -18.07
N ASN A 54 4.93 2.00 -17.36
CA ASN A 54 5.96 0.99 -17.16
C ASN A 54 5.83 0.24 -15.84
N ALA A 55 4.88 0.63 -14.98
CA ALA A 55 4.67 0.01 -13.69
C ALA A 55 5.85 0.16 -12.70
N ASP A 56 6.76 1.09 -12.99
CA ASP A 56 7.97 1.39 -12.22
C ASP A 56 7.71 2.36 -11.06
N LEU A 57 8.53 2.27 -10.01
CA LEU A 57 8.55 3.24 -8.91
C LEU A 57 9.61 4.29 -9.19
N LEU A 58 9.19 5.54 -9.34
CA LEU A 58 10.05 6.66 -9.70
C LEU A 58 10.02 7.74 -8.59
N PRO A 59 11.17 8.31 -8.21
CA PRO A 59 11.24 9.29 -7.14
C PRO A 59 10.68 10.64 -7.59
N ILE A 60 9.87 11.25 -6.74
CA ILE A 60 9.50 12.67 -6.84
C ILE A 60 10.37 13.40 -5.83
N ASN A 61 11.39 14.12 -6.31
CA ASN A 61 12.34 14.85 -5.45
C ASN A 61 12.59 16.29 -5.92
N ASN A 62 11.90 16.72 -6.98
CA ASN A 62 11.99 18.06 -7.54
C ASN A 62 10.70 18.40 -8.31
N ASP A 63 10.51 19.67 -8.64
CA ASP A 63 9.31 20.17 -9.32
C ASP A 63 9.10 19.55 -10.72
N LYS A 64 10.18 19.28 -11.46
CA LYS A 64 10.12 18.66 -12.79
C LYS A 64 9.58 17.23 -12.73
N ASN A 65 10.07 16.43 -11.78
CA ASN A 65 9.58 15.07 -11.56
C ASN A 65 8.12 15.08 -11.09
N TYR A 66 7.75 16.08 -10.30
CA TYR A 66 6.37 16.25 -9.85
C TYR A 66 5.44 16.56 -11.03
N GLU A 67 5.79 17.50 -11.90
CA GLU A 67 5.01 17.83 -13.10
C GLU A 67 4.86 16.61 -14.04
N VAL A 68 5.94 15.84 -14.22
CA VAL A 68 5.91 14.59 -14.98
C VAL A 68 4.95 13.58 -14.33
N ALA A 69 5.01 13.41 -13.00
CA ALA A 69 4.13 12.49 -12.28
C ALA A 69 2.64 12.90 -12.41
N LEU A 70 2.33 14.20 -12.30
CA LEU A 70 1.00 14.77 -12.50
C LEU A 70 0.48 14.54 -13.93
N THR A 71 1.36 14.68 -14.91
CA THR A 71 0.99 14.53 -16.33
C THR A 71 0.82 13.06 -16.72
N ALA A 72 1.71 12.20 -16.25
CA ALA A 72 1.67 10.76 -16.50
C ALA A 72 0.45 10.11 -15.83
N SER A 73 0.08 10.56 -14.63
CA SER A 73 -0.87 9.85 -13.77
C SER A 73 -2.25 10.49 -13.72
N LYS A 74 -2.92 10.59 -14.88
CA LYS A 74 -4.30 11.09 -14.98
C LYS A 74 -5.27 9.92 -15.20
N PRO A 75 -6.39 9.82 -14.44
CA PRO A 75 -6.88 10.81 -13.47
C PRO A 75 -6.28 10.71 -12.05
N LEU A 76 -5.36 9.76 -11.84
CA LEU A 76 -5.04 9.26 -10.51
C LEU A 76 -3.54 9.00 -10.33
N LEU A 77 -2.94 9.72 -9.37
CA LEU A 77 -1.53 9.62 -8.99
C LEU A 77 -1.36 8.66 -7.81
N ARG A 78 -0.59 7.60 -8.01
CA ARG A 78 -0.28 6.60 -6.98
C ARG A 78 1.09 6.88 -6.42
N ILE A 79 1.16 7.22 -5.14
CA ILE A 79 2.36 7.57 -4.41
C ILE A 79 2.68 6.47 -3.38
N LEU A 80 3.97 6.29 -3.13
CA LEU A 80 4.52 5.46 -2.07
C LEU A 80 5.35 6.37 -1.16
N LEU A 81 5.13 6.28 0.14
CA LEU A 81 5.97 6.95 1.15
C LEU A 81 6.80 5.89 1.87
N GLN A 82 8.11 6.13 1.93
CA GLN A 82 9.05 5.25 2.63
C GLN A 82 9.97 6.10 3.50
N ARG A 83 10.41 5.59 4.65
CA ARG A 83 11.43 6.31 5.43
C ARG A 83 12.70 6.41 4.62
N LYS A 84 13.39 7.53 4.80
CA LYS A 84 14.70 7.75 4.20
C LYS A 84 15.67 6.66 4.65
N GLY A 85 16.39 6.04 3.72
CA GLY A 85 17.32 4.94 3.98
C GLY A 85 16.69 3.54 3.92
N GLU A 86 15.36 3.42 3.82
CA GLU A 86 14.66 2.15 3.67
C GLU A 86 14.17 1.91 2.23
N SER A 87 14.28 2.92 1.37
CA SER A 87 13.80 2.81 0.00
C SER A 87 14.73 1.96 -0.86
N TYR A 88 14.15 1.04 -1.65
CA TYR A 88 14.91 0.21 -2.58
C TYR A 88 15.75 1.04 -3.57
N GLY A 89 15.24 2.18 -4.03
CA GLY A 89 15.99 3.03 -4.94
C GLY A 89 17.13 3.81 -4.27
N GLU A 90 17.04 4.09 -2.96
CA GLU A 90 18.14 4.66 -2.18
C GLU A 90 19.21 3.60 -1.89
N LEU A 91 18.81 2.37 -1.61
CA LEU A 91 19.71 1.25 -1.27
C LEU A 91 20.40 0.63 -2.50
N TYR A 92 19.68 0.51 -3.62
CA TYR A 92 20.12 -0.25 -4.79
C TYR A 92 20.16 0.58 -6.09
N GLY A 93 19.80 1.86 -6.03
CA GLY A 93 19.78 2.77 -7.17
C GLY A 93 18.53 2.66 -8.04
N TYR A 94 18.01 3.81 -8.46
CA TYR A 94 16.80 3.93 -9.30
C TYR A 94 16.98 3.47 -10.76
N LYS A 95 18.17 2.97 -11.14
CA LYS A 95 18.48 2.44 -12.48
C LYS A 95 18.71 0.91 -12.48
N ALA A 96 18.57 0.25 -11.33
CA ALA A 96 18.79 -1.19 -11.23
C ALA A 96 17.59 -1.97 -11.82
N SER A 97 17.77 -2.38 -13.07
CA SER A 97 16.91 -3.30 -13.81
C SER A 97 16.50 -4.53 -12.97
N LYS A 98 15.18 -4.73 -12.86
CA LYS A 98 14.46 -6.00 -12.73
C LYS A 98 15.19 -7.10 -11.93
N SER A 99 15.37 -6.92 -10.62
CA SER A 99 15.73 -8.06 -9.76
C SER A 99 14.47 -8.88 -9.46
N GLY A 100 14.40 -10.08 -10.06
CA GLY A 100 13.28 -11.01 -10.02
C GLY A 100 13.03 -11.70 -8.67
N ARG A 101 13.10 -10.99 -7.54
CA ARG A 101 12.77 -11.56 -6.22
C ARG A 101 11.60 -10.83 -5.57
N LEU A 102 10.44 -11.48 -5.67
CA LEU A 102 9.48 -11.70 -4.58
C LEU A 102 9.09 -10.51 -3.67
N HIS A 103 9.01 -9.30 -4.19
CA HIS A 103 7.95 -8.40 -3.79
C HIS A 103 6.95 -8.41 -4.94
N LYS A 104 5.68 -8.74 -4.68
CA LYS A 104 4.62 -8.09 -5.46
C LYS A 104 4.96 -6.60 -5.32
N SER A 105 5.54 -6.00 -6.35
CA SER A 105 6.25 -4.72 -6.21
C SER A 105 5.33 -3.74 -5.50
N ALA A 106 5.82 -2.87 -4.61
CA ALA A 106 4.94 -1.92 -3.93
C ALA A 106 4.08 -1.11 -4.96
N ALA A 107 4.63 -0.93 -6.16
CA ALA A 107 3.92 -0.54 -7.37
C ALA A 107 2.70 -1.41 -7.75
N SER A 108 2.86 -2.74 -7.81
CA SER A 108 1.76 -3.71 -8.03
C SER A 108 0.68 -3.64 -6.94
N ALA A 109 1.07 -3.53 -5.67
CA ALA A 109 0.12 -3.37 -4.56
C ALA A 109 -0.69 -2.08 -4.68
N LEU A 110 -0.01 -0.95 -4.93
CA LEU A 110 -0.64 0.35 -5.20
C LEU A 110 -1.55 0.33 -6.43
N ARG A 111 -1.21 -0.44 -7.47
CA ARG A 111 -2.07 -0.58 -8.67
C ARG A 111 -3.32 -1.40 -8.43
N SER A 112 -3.23 -2.40 -7.55
CA SER A 112 -4.39 -3.23 -7.16
C SER A 112 -5.36 -2.43 -6.29
N PHE A 113 -4.83 -1.47 -5.52
CA PHE A 113 -5.63 -0.58 -4.69
C PHE A 113 -6.38 0.47 -5.54
N GLY A 114 -7.70 0.57 -5.33
CA GLY A 114 -8.55 1.57 -5.98
C GLY A 114 -9.04 1.24 -7.39
N ASN A 115 -8.65 0.10 -7.96
CA ASN A 115 -9.16 -0.36 -9.25
C ASN A 115 -10.39 -1.26 -9.01
N SER A 116 -11.58 -0.67 -8.91
CA SER A 116 -12.85 -1.43 -8.85
C SER A 116 -13.13 -2.20 -10.13
N ASP A 117 -12.55 -1.77 -11.26
CA ASP A 117 -13.12 -2.11 -12.57
C ASP A 117 -12.57 -3.39 -13.18
N LYS A 118 -11.63 -4.07 -12.52
CA LYS A 118 -11.14 -5.39 -12.95
C LYS A 118 -10.79 -6.26 -11.76
N TRP A 119 -11.74 -6.47 -10.86
CA TRP A 119 -11.87 -7.79 -10.26
C TRP A 119 -12.27 -8.76 -11.37
N LYS A 120 -11.34 -9.11 -12.27
CA LYS A 120 -11.30 -10.52 -12.63
C LYS A 120 -10.93 -11.19 -11.33
N LEU A 121 -11.94 -11.58 -10.54
CA LEU A 121 -11.81 -12.76 -9.71
C LEU A 121 -11.07 -13.76 -10.62
N PRO A 122 -9.81 -14.16 -10.33
CA PRO A 122 -9.45 -15.48 -10.81
C PRO A 122 -10.59 -16.34 -10.27
N GLY A 123 -11.23 -17.13 -11.13
CA GLY A 123 -12.26 -18.08 -10.70
C GLY A 123 -11.65 -19.04 -9.69
N ARG A 124 -11.50 -18.57 -8.46
CA ARG A 124 -11.38 -19.36 -7.26
C ARG A 124 -12.83 -19.46 -6.84
N PRO A 125 -13.49 -20.60 -7.04
CA PRO A 125 -14.60 -20.91 -6.16
C PRO A 125 -14.09 -20.64 -4.74
N ILE A 126 -14.90 -19.96 -3.93
CA ILE A 126 -14.73 -20.02 -2.49
C ILE A 126 -14.83 -21.52 -2.17
N SER A 127 -13.70 -22.21 -2.20
CA SER A 127 -13.62 -23.54 -1.62
C SER A 127 -13.85 -23.26 -0.15
N ILE A 128 -15.08 -23.52 0.27
CA ILE A 128 -15.44 -23.68 1.67
C ILE A 128 -14.29 -24.48 2.27
N GLN A 129 -13.53 -23.89 3.19
CA GLN A 129 -12.56 -24.68 3.95
C GLN A 129 -13.39 -25.77 4.62
N SER A 130 -13.14 -27.02 4.24
CA SER A 130 -13.79 -28.21 4.78
C SER A 130 -13.38 -28.49 6.24
N ASP A 131 -12.94 -27.48 6.99
CA ASP A 131 -12.40 -27.61 8.33
C ASP A 131 -13.09 -26.67 9.33
N PHE A 132 -14.39 -26.44 9.14
CA PHE A 132 -15.25 -26.27 10.32
C PHE A 132 -15.51 -27.66 10.90
N HIS A 133 -14.51 -28.23 11.57
CA HIS A 133 -14.80 -29.34 12.46
C HIS A 133 -15.74 -28.80 13.55
N LEU A 134 -16.88 -29.48 13.70
CA LEU A 134 -17.95 -29.16 14.63
C LEU A 134 -17.41 -28.76 16.01
N VAL A 135 -17.39 -27.46 16.32
CA VAL A 135 -17.27 -26.98 17.69
C VAL A 135 -18.67 -27.02 18.31
N SER A 136 -19.02 -28.18 18.86
CA SER A 136 -19.80 -28.29 20.09
C SER A 136 -20.00 -29.76 20.47
N SER A 137 -19.31 -30.21 21.52
CA SER A 137 -19.96 -31.13 22.44
C SER A 137 -20.23 -30.34 23.72
N ILE A 138 -21.50 -29.99 23.93
CA ILE A 138 -21.96 -29.54 25.24
C ILE A 138 -21.86 -30.77 26.14
N LEU A 139 -20.84 -30.82 27.00
CA LEU A 139 -20.74 -31.88 28.00
C LEU A 139 -21.76 -31.60 29.09
N ASP A 140 -22.77 -32.47 29.19
CA ASP A 140 -23.69 -32.48 30.32
C ASP A 140 -22.90 -32.73 31.61
N VAL A 141 -22.95 -31.77 32.54
CA VAL A 141 -22.20 -31.75 33.80
C VAL A 141 -22.51 -32.97 34.68
N ASN A 142 -23.54 -33.74 34.34
CA ASN A 142 -24.00 -34.89 35.12
C ASN A 142 -23.46 -36.26 34.68
N ILE A 143 -22.59 -36.35 33.65
CA ILE A 143 -22.00 -37.64 33.20
C ILE A 143 -20.48 -37.66 33.41
N ILE A 144 -20.01 -37.23 34.58
CA ILE A 144 -18.62 -37.46 35.02
C ILE A 144 -18.63 -38.45 36.19
N PRO A 145 -17.89 -39.58 36.10
CA PRO A 145 -17.70 -40.51 37.21
C PRO A 145 -17.17 -39.81 38.46
N ARG A 146 -17.57 -40.28 39.64
CA ARG A 146 -17.36 -39.59 40.91
C ARG A 146 -15.88 -39.41 41.25
N GLU A 147 -14.99 -40.24 40.71
CA GLU A 147 -13.55 -40.19 40.98
C GLU A 147 -12.83 -39.00 40.31
N LEU A 148 -13.46 -38.28 39.39
CA LEU A 148 -12.83 -37.21 38.60
C LEU A 148 -13.43 -35.81 38.85
N ARG A 149 -14.28 -35.64 39.87
CA ARG A 149 -14.66 -34.28 40.33
C ARG A 149 -13.56 -33.72 41.23
N ARG A 150 -13.02 -32.55 40.88
CA ARG A 150 -12.17 -31.72 41.74
C ARG A 150 -13.01 -30.76 42.57
#